data_AF-R8AVW4-F1
#
_entry.id   AF-R8AVW4-F1
#
_cell.length_a   1.000
_cell.length_b   1.000
_cell.length_c   1.000
_cell.angle_alpha   90.00
_cell.angle_beta   90.00
_cell.angle_gamma   90.00
#
_symmetry.space_group_name_H-M   'P 1'
#
loop_
_entity.id
_entity.type
_entity.pdbx_description
1 polymer ?
#
loop_
_entity_poly.entity_id
_entity_poly.type
_entity_poly.pdbx_seq_one_letter_code
_entity_poly.pdbx_strand_id
1 'polypeptide(L)'
;MYLFCSFSYAAEVIDGPYKISNDHDFFIAQKSQNENCPIDLIVTGGKTSYVIDRLCVNGDLPKIRSTFFITLKGVNHIGVIVSWYNKHQAEGIEQTDYQVTIYKKNNDGMYSIDKDKNNDRLFYGVEDGTGDGSYKFNNAKAVKLYLKSKYG
;
A
#
# COMPACT_ATOMS: atom_id res chain seq x y z
N MET A 1 -5.50 -43.44 17.69
CA MET A 1 -4.42 -42.58 17.18
C MET A 1 -5.02 -41.72 16.06
N TYR A 2 -5.43 -40.50 16.36
CA TYR A 2 -6.03 -39.59 15.37
C TYR A 2 -4.94 -38.70 14.79
N LEU A 3 -4.67 -38.87 13.49
CA LEU A 3 -3.85 -37.95 12.70
C LEU A 3 -4.62 -36.64 12.55
N PHE A 4 -4.17 -35.57 13.20
CA PHE A 4 -4.60 -34.22 12.86
C PHE A 4 -3.85 -33.79 11.60
N CYS A 5 -4.54 -33.79 10.46
CA CYS A 5 -4.07 -33.10 9.26
C CYS A 5 -4.23 -31.60 9.49
N SER A 6 -3.12 -30.91 9.76
CA SER A 6 -3.10 -29.44 9.76
C SER A 6 -3.26 -28.95 8.32
N PHE A 7 -4.46 -28.51 7.95
CA PHE A 7 -4.65 -27.71 6.74
C PHE A 7 -3.90 -26.39 6.92
N SER A 8 -2.73 -26.28 6.31
CA SER A 8 -2.02 -25.00 6.21
C SER A 8 -2.77 -24.18 5.15
N TYR A 9 -3.65 -23.29 5.60
CA TYR A 9 -4.25 -22.29 4.72
C TYR A 9 -3.14 -21.31 4.32
N ALA A 10 -2.58 -21.50 3.13
CA ALA A 10 -1.76 -20.47 2.50
C ALA A 10 -2.66 -19.24 2.28
N ALA A 11 -2.29 -18.10 2.84
CA ALA A 11 -3.03 -16.87 2.65
C ALA A 11 -3.08 -16.49 1.16
N GLU A 12 -4.23 -16.04 0.69
CA GLU A 12 -4.42 -15.64 -0.71
C GLU A 12 -3.59 -14.37 -1.00
N VAL A 13 -2.66 -14.47 -1.96
CA VAL A 13 -1.83 -13.33 -2.39
C VAL A 13 -2.65 -12.43 -3.32
N ILE A 14 -2.71 -11.14 -2.99
CA ILE A 14 -3.45 -10.10 -3.72
C ILE A 14 -2.52 -9.33 -4.64
N ASP A 15 -1.29 -9.03 -4.19
CA ASP A 15 -0.27 -8.33 -4.98
C ASP A 15 1.16 -8.80 -4.60
N GLY A 16 2.07 -8.86 -5.58
CA GLY A 16 3.40 -9.46 -5.40
C GLY A 16 3.44 -11.00 -5.51
N PRO A 17 4.47 -11.69 -4.99
CA PRO A 17 5.63 -11.13 -4.30
C PRO A 17 6.56 -10.35 -5.23
N TYR A 18 7.09 -9.23 -4.73
CA TYR A 18 8.03 -8.39 -5.47
C TYR A 18 9.32 -8.22 -4.70
N LYS A 19 10.46 -8.40 -5.36
CA LYS A 19 11.76 -8.05 -4.78
C LYS A 19 11.84 -6.53 -4.60
N ILE A 20 12.18 -6.06 -3.40
CA ILE A 20 12.37 -4.64 -3.15
C ILE A 20 13.70 -4.20 -3.80
N SER A 21 13.66 -3.08 -4.53
CA SER A 21 14.83 -2.59 -5.27
C SER A 21 16.01 -2.32 -4.33
N ASN A 22 17.20 -2.81 -4.69
CA ASN A 22 18.42 -2.68 -3.89
C ASN A 22 18.28 -3.26 -2.48
N ASP A 23 17.49 -4.33 -2.33
CA ASP A 23 17.25 -5.03 -1.09
C ASP A 23 17.24 -6.55 -1.31
N HIS A 24 17.36 -7.31 -0.22
CA HIS A 24 17.16 -8.76 -0.20
C HIS A 24 15.75 -9.16 0.21
N ASP A 25 14.98 -8.19 0.73
CA ASP A 25 13.60 -8.37 1.17
C ASP A 25 12.60 -8.33 0.00
N PHE A 26 11.45 -8.94 0.22
CA PHE A 26 10.32 -9.00 -0.70
C PHE A 26 9.09 -8.36 -0.06
N PHE A 27 8.29 -7.68 -0.89
CA PHE A 27 6.98 -7.16 -0.53
C PHE A 27 5.88 -8.11 -1.03
N ILE A 28 4.86 -8.33 -0.21
CA ILE A 28 3.68 -9.13 -0.53
C ILE A 28 2.45 -8.42 0.05
N ALA A 29 1.37 -8.29 -0.72
CA ALA A 29 0.06 -7.98 -0.16
C ALA A 29 -0.79 -9.26 -0.20
N GLN A 30 -1.43 -9.59 0.92
CA GLN A 30 -2.24 -10.80 1.04
C GLN A 30 -3.53 -10.54 1.80
N LYS A 31 -4.50 -11.43 1.61
CA LYS A 31 -5.76 -11.37 2.34
C LYS A 31 -5.52 -11.51 3.85
N SER A 32 -6.07 -10.59 4.61
CA SER A 32 -6.08 -10.63 6.07
C SER A 32 -7.25 -11.45 6.60
N GLN A 33 -7.13 -11.92 7.84
CA GLN A 33 -8.24 -12.50 8.61
C GLN A 33 -9.16 -11.42 9.21
N ASN A 34 -8.75 -10.15 9.19
CA ASN A 34 -9.55 -9.04 9.68
C ASN A 34 -10.40 -8.46 8.55
N GLU A 35 -11.72 -8.64 8.62
CA GLU A 35 -12.65 -8.15 7.59
C GLU A 35 -12.68 -6.62 7.46
N ASN A 36 -12.41 -5.88 8.56
CA ASN A 36 -12.33 -4.42 8.52
C ASN A 36 -11.03 -3.93 7.85
N CYS A 37 -10.00 -4.78 7.85
CA CYS A 37 -8.71 -4.51 7.22
C CYS A 37 -8.27 -5.70 6.37
N PRO A 38 -8.96 -5.92 5.23
CA PRO A 38 -8.93 -7.19 4.50
C PRO A 38 -7.60 -7.47 3.78
N ILE A 39 -6.64 -6.53 3.78
CA ILE A 39 -5.34 -6.70 3.12
C ILE A 39 -4.22 -6.38 4.09
N ASP A 40 -3.37 -7.36 4.37
CA ASP A 40 -2.10 -7.16 5.08
C ASP A 40 -1.00 -6.85 4.05
N LEU A 41 -0.23 -5.80 4.30
CA LEU A 41 1.00 -5.49 3.57
C LEU A 41 2.19 -6.06 4.34
N ILE A 42 2.98 -6.91 3.71
CA ILE A 42 3.99 -7.73 4.36
C ILE A 42 5.34 -7.52 3.69
N VAL A 43 6.38 -7.44 4.53
CA VAL A 43 7.77 -7.57 4.10
C VAL A 43 8.34 -8.86 4.64
N THR A 44 8.99 -9.63 3.76
CA THR A 44 9.60 -10.91 4.09
C THR A 44 11.03 -10.99 3.56
N GLY A 45 11.96 -11.48 4.39
CA GLY A 45 13.36 -11.61 4.06
C GLY A 45 14.05 -12.60 5.00
N GLY A 46 14.85 -13.51 4.43
CA GLY A 46 15.52 -14.56 5.21
C GLY A 46 14.53 -15.41 6.01
N LYS A 47 14.59 -15.32 7.35
CA LYS A 47 13.71 -16.05 8.29
C LYS A 47 12.63 -15.15 8.94
N THR A 48 12.55 -13.89 8.54
CA THR A 48 11.68 -12.88 9.16
C THR A 48 10.61 -12.42 8.19
N SER A 49 9.37 -12.39 8.65
CA SER A 49 8.22 -11.83 7.94
C SER A 49 7.40 -11.00 8.92
N TYR A 50 6.98 -9.80 8.51
CA TYR A 50 6.20 -8.91 9.36
C TYR A 50 5.24 -8.06 8.52
N VAL A 51 4.11 -7.71 9.13
CA VAL A 51 3.12 -6.80 8.55
C VAL A 51 3.61 -5.37 8.74
N ILE A 52 3.78 -4.63 7.64
CA ILE A 52 4.18 -3.22 7.65
C ILE A 52 2.98 -2.29 7.83
N ASP A 53 1.82 -2.71 7.32
CA ASP A 53 0.57 -1.94 7.36
C ASP A 53 -0.62 -2.82 6.99
N ARG A 54 -1.84 -2.32 7.20
CA ARG A 54 -3.09 -2.96 6.77
C ARG A 54 -3.96 -1.99 6.01
N LEU A 55 -4.49 -2.41 4.87
CA LEU A 55 -5.45 -1.62 4.14
C LEU A 55 -6.85 -1.91 4.68
N CYS A 56 -7.48 -0.88 5.23
CA CYS A 56 -8.80 -0.96 5.81
C CYS A 56 -9.90 -0.50 4.85
N VAL A 57 -11.11 -0.97 5.11
CA VAL A 57 -12.32 -0.55 4.40
C VAL A 57 -12.53 0.95 4.64
N ASN A 58 -12.82 1.67 3.56
CA ASN A 58 -13.20 3.08 3.58
C ASN A 58 -14.25 3.29 2.49
N GLY A 59 -15.53 3.25 2.87
CA GLY A 59 -16.67 3.14 1.95
C GLY A 59 -16.83 1.75 1.32
N ASP A 60 -15.83 1.28 0.58
CA ASP A 60 -15.79 -0.06 -0.04
C ASP A 60 -14.45 -0.76 0.28
N LEU A 61 -14.23 -1.95 -0.26
CA LEU A 61 -12.99 -2.71 -0.12
C LEU A 61 -11.81 -1.97 -0.77
N PRO A 62 -10.64 -1.90 -0.10
CA PRO A 62 -9.44 -1.33 -0.70
C PRO A 62 -9.00 -2.12 -1.94
N LYS A 63 -8.58 -1.40 -2.98
CA LYS A 63 -7.94 -1.98 -4.17
C LYS A 63 -6.53 -1.44 -4.31
N ILE A 64 -5.54 -2.34 -4.35
CA ILE A 64 -4.17 -1.96 -4.70
C ILE A 64 -4.12 -1.64 -6.18
N ARG A 65 -3.81 -0.39 -6.50
CA ARG A 65 -3.67 0.10 -7.88
C ARG A 65 -2.26 -0.05 -8.39
N SER A 66 -1.27 0.13 -7.52
CA SER A 66 0.12 -0.08 -7.87
C SER A 66 0.99 -0.20 -6.64
N THR A 67 1.92 -1.16 -6.66
CA THR A 67 3.05 -1.22 -5.73
C THR A 67 4.32 -0.81 -6.47
N PHE A 68 5.17 -0.02 -5.83
CA PHE A 68 6.42 0.42 -6.44
C PHE A 68 7.56 0.65 -5.45
N PHE A 69 8.79 0.54 -5.96
CA PHE A 69 10.01 0.75 -5.17
C PHE A 69 10.81 1.94 -5.68
N ILE A 70 11.41 2.68 -4.76
CA ILE A 70 12.27 3.82 -5.06
C ILE A 70 13.33 4.00 -3.97
N THR A 71 14.54 4.36 -4.39
CA THR A 71 15.60 4.79 -3.47
C THR A 71 15.69 6.33 -3.51
N LEU A 72 15.64 6.98 -2.35
CA LEU A 72 15.76 8.43 -2.18
C LEU A 72 16.90 8.69 -1.21
N LYS A 73 17.93 9.45 -1.62
CA LYS A 73 19.14 9.74 -0.82
C LYS A 73 19.75 8.50 -0.15
N GLY A 74 19.82 7.39 -0.90
CA GLY A 74 20.38 6.12 -0.43
C GLY A 74 19.45 5.27 0.45
N VAL A 75 18.24 5.74 0.76
CA VAL A 75 17.27 4.99 1.58
C VAL A 75 16.20 4.37 0.68
N ASN A 76 15.95 3.07 0.85
CA ASN A 76 14.91 2.34 0.13
C ASN A 76 13.52 2.66 0.68
N HIS A 77 12.58 2.81 -0.24
CA HIS A 77 11.18 3.06 0.07
C HIS A 77 10.28 2.13 -0.75
N ILE A 78 9.16 1.74 -0.13
CA ILE A 78 8.03 1.06 -0.76
C ILE A 78 6.92 2.10 -0.87
N GLY A 79 6.29 2.20 -2.04
CA GLY A 79 5.11 3.01 -2.24
C GLY A 79 3.95 2.14 -2.70
N VAL A 80 2.77 2.37 -2.13
CA VAL A 80 1.54 1.67 -2.49
C VAL A 80 0.49 2.71 -2.83
N ILE A 81 -0.12 2.57 -4.00
CA ILE A 81 -1.29 3.34 -4.42
C ILE A 81 -2.50 2.46 -4.17
N VAL A 82 -3.43 2.95 -3.37
CA VAL A 82 -4.68 2.28 -3.02
C VAL A 82 -5.85 3.15 -3.45
N SER A 83 -6.95 2.52 -3.83
CA SER A 83 -8.21 3.23 -4.03
C SER A 83 -9.38 2.58 -3.32
N TRP A 84 -10.39 3.37 -3.05
CA TRP A 84 -11.70 2.93 -2.56
C TRP A 84 -12.79 3.55 -3.42
N TYR A 85 -13.80 2.76 -3.74
CA TYR A 85 -14.99 3.28 -4.40
C TYR A 85 -15.99 3.71 -3.32
N ASN A 86 -16.54 4.91 -3.43
CA ASN A 86 -17.49 5.46 -2.48
C ASN A 86 -18.80 5.78 -3.19
N LYS A 87 -19.90 5.23 -2.68
CA LYS A 87 -21.24 5.51 -3.16
C LYS A 87 -22.17 5.89 -2.01
N HIS A 88 -22.50 7.17 -1.91
CA HIS A 88 -23.49 7.69 -0.97
C HIS A 88 -24.74 8.14 -1.74
N GLN A 89 -25.71 7.24 -1.89
CA GLN A 89 -26.92 7.49 -2.69
C GLN A 89 -27.73 8.70 -2.20
N ALA A 90 -27.78 8.94 -0.88
CA ALA A 90 -28.50 10.07 -0.29
C ALA A 90 -27.85 11.43 -0.58
N GLU A 91 -26.54 11.46 -0.76
CA GLU A 91 -25.75 12.68 -1.02
C GLU A 91 -25.39 12.85 -2.50
N GLY A 92 -25.78 11.89 -3.35
CA GLY A 92 -25.45 11.87 -4.78
C GLY A 92 -23.96 11.70 -5.07
N ILE A 93 -23.18 11.23 -4.10
CA ILE A 93 -21.73 11.05 -4.26
C ILE A 93 -21.45 9.67 -4.84
N GLU A 94 -20.76 9.65 -5.98
CA GLU A 94 -20.22 8.46 -6.63
C GLU A 94 -18.80 8.81 -7.09
N GLN A 95 -17.79 8.35 -6.35
CA GLN A 95 -16.40 8.71 -6.61
C GLN A 95 -15.44 7.58 -6.24
N THR A 96 -14.23 7.63 -6.79
CA THR A 96 -13.12 6.76 -6.39
C THR A 96 -12.06 7.61 -5.69
N ASP A 97 -11.84 7.32 -4.41
CA ASP A 97 -10.78 7.93 -3.60
C ASP A 97 -9.47 7.21 -3.84
N TYR A 98 -8.38 7.95 -3.88
CA TYR A 98 -7.03 7.44 -4.03
C TYR A 98 -6.15 7.90 -2.87
N GLN A 99 -5.27 7.00 -2.43
CA GLN A 99 -4.22 7.28 -1.47
C GLN A 99 -2.89 6.69 -1.94
N VAL A 100 -1.82 7.45 -1.74
CA VAL A 100 -0.44 6.97 -1.85
C VAL A 100 0.13 6.88 -0.44
N THR A 101 0.58 5.69 -0.03
CA THR A 101 1.33 5.51 1.22
C THR A 101 2.78 5.14 0.92
N ILE A 102 3.71 5.83 1.56
CA ILE A 102 5.16 5.60 1.44
C ILE A 102 5.70 5.01 2.74
N TYR A 103 6.44 3.91 2.63
CA TYR A 103 7.16 3.27 3.72
C TYR A 103 8.66 3.42 3.47
N LYS A 104 9.45 3.68 4.52
CA LYS A 104 10.92 3.79 4.45
C LYS A 104 11.57 2.67 5.24
N LYS A 105 12.73 2.21 4.75
CA LYS A 105 13.62 1.36 5.54
C LYS A 105 14.25 2.19 6.66
N ASN A 106 14.10 1.75 7.90
CA ASN A 106 14.68 2.39 9.08
C ASN A 106 16.08 1.84 9.37
N ASN A 107 16.73 2.38 10.42
CA ASN A 107 18.09 1.97 10.81
C ASN A 107 18.17 0.52 11.32
N ASP A 108 17.05 -0.04 11.79
CA ASP A 108 16.95 -1.44 12.22
C ASP A 108 16.74 -2.40 11.03
N GLY A 109 16.72 -1.87 9.81
CA GLY A 109 16.49 -2.65 8.59
C GLY A 109 15.02 -3.03 8.36
N MET A 110 14.08 -2.47 9.11
CA MET A 110 12.64 -2.70 8.94
C MET A 110 11.96 -1.57 8.17
N TYR A 111 10.90 -1.90 7.44
CA TYR A 111 10.07 -0.90 6.78
C TYR A 111 8.96 -0.41 7.71
N SER A 112 8.76 0.91 7.74
CA SER A 112 7.66 1.55 8.46
C SER A 112 7.19 2.81 7.74
N ILE A 113 6.02 3.33 8.12
CA ILE A 113 5.42 4.53 7.52
C ILE A 113 6.42 5.70 7.55
N ASP A 114 6.65 6.30 6.38
CA ASP A 114 7.47 7.50 6.26
C ASP A 114 6.63 8.75 6.51
N LYS A 115 6.47 9.13 7.79
CA LYS A 115 5.61 10.25 8.21
C LYS A 115 5.89 11.56 7.45
N ASP A 116 7.15 11.84 7.13
CA ASP A 116 7.55 13.09 6.46
C ASP A 116 7.01 13.18 5.02
N LYS A 117 6.91 12.03 4.34
CA LYS A 117 6.44 11.95 2.95
C LYS A 117 4.93 11.76 2.85
N ASN A 118 4.30 11.14 3.84
CA ASN A 118 2.86 10.89 3.83
C ASN A 118 1.99 12.10 4.23
N ASN A 119 2.59 13.18 4.75
CA ASN A 119 1.87 14.43 5.05
C ASN A 119 1.57 15.28 3.80
N ASP A 120 1.88 14.79 2.60
CA ASP A 120 1.67 15.52 1.35
C ASP A 120 0.23 15.42 0.87
N ARG A 121 -0.46 16.55 0.72
CA ARG A 121 -1.84 16.59 0.22
C ARG A 121 -2.00 16.01 -1.17
N LEU A 122 -0.93 15.96 -1.98
CA LEU A 122 -0.99 15.36 -3.32
C LEU A 122 -1.09 13.83 -3.29
N PHE A 123 -0.84 13.19 -2.14
CA PHE A 123 -0.97 11.74 -1.98
C PHE A 123 -2.40 11.29 -1.77
N TYR A 124 -3.35 12.22 -1.73
CA TYR A 124 -4.77 11.95 -1.58
C TYR A 124 -5.55 12.71 -2.66
N GLY A 125 -6.66 12.14 -3.13
CA GLY A 125 -7.57 12.83 -4.04
C GLY A 125 -8.61 11.90 -4.64
N VAL A 126 -9.47 12.45 -5.49
CA VAL A 126 -10.54 11.71 -6.18
C VAL A 126 -10.30 11.68 -7.68
N GLU A 127 -10.63 10.57 -8.35
CA GLU A 127 -10.48 10.46 -9.82
C GLU A 127 -11.58 11.23 -10.57
N ASP A 128 -12.84 11.14 -10.10
CA ASP A 128 -14.02 11.65 -10.85
C ASP A 128 -15.10 12.34 -9.98
N GLY A 129 -14.76 12.79 -8.77
CA GLY A 129 -15.75 13.36 -7.84
C GLY A 129 -16.03 14.86 -8.04
N THR A 130 -17.25 15.30 -7.70
CA THR A 130 -17.65 16.72 -7.57
C THR A 130 -17.06 17.42 -6.34
N GLY A 131 -16.21 16.73 -5.56
CA GLY A 131 -15.57 17.23 -4.34
C GLY A 131 -14.22 17.94 -4.56
N ASP A 132 -13.69 18.51 -3.49
CA ASP A 132 -12.43 19.27 -3.48
C ASP A 132 -11.19 18.36 -3.63
N GLY A 133 -10.82 18.04 -4.88
CA GLY A 133 -9.44 17.70 -5.24
C GLY A 133 -9.26 16.52 -6.20
N SER A 134 -8.82 16.81 -7.43
CA SER A 134 -8.43 15.79 -8.41
C SER A 134 -7.16 15.05 -7.97
N TYR A 135 -7.20 13.72 -7.89
CA TYR A 135 -6.01 12.89 -7.68
C TYR A 135 -5.01 13.12 -8.81
N LYS A 136 -3.81 13.59 -8.47
CA LYS A 136 -2.83 14.05 -9.48
C LYS A 136 -1.93 12.95 -10.04
N PHE A 137 -1.90 11.77 -9.41
CA PHE A 137 -0.92 10.74 -9.74
C PHE A 137 -1.56 9.54 -10.44
N ASN A 138 -1.76 9.64 -11.74
CA ASN A 138 -2.34 8.55 -12.53
C ASN A 138 -1.62 7.19 -12.47
N ASN A 139 -0.38 7.10 -11.97
CA ASN A 139 0.36 5.84 -11.79
C ASN A 139 1.62 6.00 -10.92
N ALA A 140 2.27 4.87 -10.62
CA ALA A 140 3.54 4.83 -9.89
C ALA A 140 4.68 5.64 -10.53
N LYS A 141 4.74 5.78 -11.87
CA LYS A 141 5.78 6.57 -12.52
C LYS A 141 5.64 8.05 -12.15
N ALA A 142 4.42 8.58 -12.15
CA ALA A 142 4.16 9.97 -11.76
C ALA A 142 4.54 10.21 -10.29
N VAL A 143 4.17 9.31 -9.37
CA VAL A 143 4.55 9.42 -7.95
C VAL A 143 6.07 9.37 -7.78
N LYS A 144 6.76 8.43 -8.46
CA LYS A 144 8.24 8.33 -8.39
C LYS A 144 8.92 9.60 -8.87
N LEU A 145 8.47 10.20 -9.97
CA LEU A 145 9.04 11.45 -10.48
C LEU A 145 8.88 12.59 -9.48
N TYR A 146 7.69 12.72 -8.88
CA TYR A 146 7.43 13.71 -7.85
C TYR A 146 8.33 13.52 -6.62
N LEU A 147 8.39 12.29 -6.11
CA LEU A 147 9.23 11.94 -4.97
C LEU A 147 10.72 12.26 -5.22
N LYS A 148 11.25 11.94 -6.40
CA LYS A 148 12.63 12.30 -6.78
C LYS A 148 12.83 13.80 -6.84
N SER A 149 11.90 14.53 -7.45
CA SER A 149 12.04 15.99 -7.59
C SER A 149 12.00 16.72 -6.26
N LYS A 150 11.18 16.25 -5.31
CA LYS A 150 10.96 16.94 -4.04
C LYS A 150 11.88 16.46 -2.92
N TYR A 151 12.22 15.18 -2.90
CA TYR A 151 12.94 14.53 -1.79
C TYR A 151 14.21 13.79 -2.21
N GLY A 152 14.50 13.72 -3.51
CA GLY A 152 15.69 13.07 -4.07
C GLY A 152 16.99 13.77 -3.73
#